data_AF-A0A674PPB3-F1
#
_entry.id   AF-A0A674PPB3-F1
#
_cell.length_a   1.000
_cell.length_b   1.000
_cell.length_c   1.000
_cell.angle_alpha   90.00
_cell.angle_beta   90.00
_cell.angle_gamma   90.00
#
_symmetry.space_group_name_H-M   'P 1'
#
loop_
_entity.id
_entity.type
_entity.pdbx_description
1 polymer ?
#
loop_
_entity_poly.entity_id
_entity_poly.type
_entity_poly.pdbx_seq_one_letter_code
_entity_poly.pdbx_strand_id
1 'polypeptide(L)'
;IYEYLIQRIKEANLSPAQRFLQVELELNVHLQQLTFSEPVRYIYKPLEYAWETHRCYVEKYCRGGQSILFLGMNPGPFGMAQTGVPFGEVKSVVDWLKITGEVGRPPDEHPKRRITGLSCIRSEVVFGLFVYCMCFVSYFASKWCKKKSLLINNFYTGVYNSVSWEKSD
;
A
#
# COMPACT_ATOMS: atom_id res chain seq x y z
N ILE A 1 1.93 -6.41 21.64
CA ILE A 1 1.91 -4.96 21.33
C ILE A 1 0.70 -4.62 20.45
N TYR A 2 0.53 -5.27 19.29
CA TYR A 2 -0.62 -5.03 18.39
C TYR A 2 -2.00 -5.27 19.05
N GLU A 3 -2.20 -6.40 19.72
CA GLU A 3 -3.43 -6.72 20.48
C GLU A 3 -3.82 -5.62 21.50
N TYR A 4 -2.85 -5.17 22.30
CA TYR A 4 -3.03 -4.10 23.29
C TYR A 4 -3.38 -2.74 22.63
N LEU A 5 -2.74 -2.42 21.50
CA LEU A 5 -3.05 -1.22 20.72
C LEU A 5 -4.45 -1.30 20.12
N ILE A 6 -4.87 -2.45 19.59
CA ILE A 6 -6.20 -2.68 19.03
C ILE A 6 -7.28 -2.47 20.10
N GLN A 7 -7.09 -3.00 21.32
CA GLN A 7 -8.04 -2.86 22.42
C GLN A 7 -8.22 -1.38 22.85
N ARG A 8 -7.11 -0.66 23.07
CA ARG A 8 -7.12 0.75 23.50
C ARG A 8 -7.71 1.71 22.46
N ILE A 9 -7.64 1.34 21.20
CA ILE A 9 -8.13 2.15 20.09
C ILE A 9 -9.67 1.98 19.96
N LYS A 10 -10.25 0.79 20.18
CA LYS A 10 -11.72 0.55 20.18
C LYS A 10 -12.53 1.43 21.15
N GLU A 11 -11.92 1.90 22.23
CA GLU A 11 -12.60 2.61 23.33
C GLU A 11 -12.61 4.15 23.18
N ALA A 12 -11.98 4.71 22.15
CA ALA A 12 -11.81 6.16 21.98
C ALA A 12 -12.63 6.75 20.81
N ASN A 13 -12.95 8.06 20.89
CA ASN A 13 -13.42 8.86 19.74
C ASN A 13 -12.26 9.05 18.74
N LEU A 14 -11.98 8.00 17.97
CA LEU A 14 -10.91 7.98 16.98
C LEU A 14 -11.23 8.87 15.78
N SER A 15 -10.19 9.41 15.15
CA SER A 15 -10.31 9.98 13.81
C SER A 15 -10.61 8.87 12.78
N PRO A 16 -11.16 9.22 11.60
CA PRO A 16 -11.32 8.26 10.50
C PRO A 16 -10.02 7.55 10.13
N ALA A 17 -8.89 8.27 10.09
CA ALA A 17 -7.57 7.69 9.84
C ALA A 17 -7.18 6.65 10.90
N GLN A 18 -7.40 6.94 12.18
CA GLN A 18 -7.09 6.00 13.27
C GLN A 18 -7.94 4.73 13.19
N ARG A 19 -9.25 4.85 12.90
CA ARG A 19 -10.13 3.69 12.65
C ARG A 19 -9.66 2.87 11.45
N PHE A 20 -9.28 3.54 10.37
CA PHE A 20 -8.84 2.88 9.15
C PHE A 20 -7.55 2.08 9.39
N LEU A 21 -6.53 2.70 10.00
CA LEU A 21 -5.29 2.04 10.38
C LEU A 21 -5.53 0.88 11.34
N GLN A 22 -6.49 1.01 12.25
CA GLN A 22 -6.85 -0.08 13.15
C GLN A 22 -7.39 -1.30 12.39
N VAL A 23 -8.31 -1.08 11.44
CA VAL A 23 -8.85 -2.17 10.61
C VAL A 23 -7.74 -2.84 9.80
N GLU A 24 -6.79 -2.07 9.27
CA GLU A 24 -5.64 -2.62 8.55
C GLU A 24 -4.70 -3.42 9.44
N LEU A 25 -4.48 -2.98 10.68
CA LEU A 25 -3.70 -3.75 11.67
C LEU A 25 -4.41 -5.05 12.04
N GLU A 26 -5.73 -5.02 12.28
CA GLU A 26 -6.53 -6.24 12.55
C GLU A 26 -6.48 -7.19 11.35
N LEU A 27 -6.62 -6.67 10.13
CA LEU A 27 -6.50 -7.45 8.90
C LEU A 27 -5.11 -8.09 8.78
N ASN A 28 -4.04 -7.34 9.06
CA ASN A 28 -2.68 -7.87 9.00
C ASN A 28 -2.45 -9.02 9.98
N VAL A 29 -2.99 -8.94 11.20
CA VAL A 29 -2.93 -10.04 12.17
C VAL A 29 -3.58 -11.30 11.61
N HIS A 30 -4.74 -11.20 10.95
CA HIS A 30 -5.36 -12.35 10.30
C HIS A 30 -4.54 -12.86 9.10
N LEU A 31 -3.99 -11.98 8.27
CA LEU A 31 -3.17 -12.35 7.11
C LEU A 31 -1.82 -12.98 7.51
N GLN A 32 -1.32 -12.71 8.71
CA GLN A 32 -0.13 -13.37 9.28
C GLN A 32 -0.34 -14.84 9.57
N GLN A 33 -1.58 -15.28 9.78
CA GLN A 33 -1.92 -16.67 10.06
C GLN A 33 -2.02 -17.53 8.79
N LEU A 34 -2.06 -16.90 7.61
CA LEU A 34 -2.15 -17.61 6.34
C LEU A 34 -0.80 -18.23 5.96
N THR A 35 -0.82 -19.52 5.65
CA THR A 35 0.29 -20.25 5.07
C THR A 35 0.06 -20.47 3.59
N PHE A 36 1.07 -20.23 2.77
CA PHE A 36 1.01 -20.48 1.33
C PHE A 36 1.95 -21.62 0.97
N SER A 37 1.47 -22.50 0.11
CA SER A 37 2.25 -23.60 -0.47
C SER A 37 2.70 -23.25 -1.89
N GLU A 38 3.46 -24.15 -2.50
CA GLU A 38 3.82 -24.07 -3.92
C GLU A 38 2.59 -23.77 -4.80
N PRO A 39 2.75 -22.94 -5.86
CA PRO A 39 4.03 -22.40 -6.35
C PRO A 39 4.52 -21.13 -5.63
N VAL A 40 3.80 -20.65 -4.60
CA VAL A 40 4.14 -19.40 -3.89
C VAL A 40 5.46 -19.56 -3.13
N ARG A 41 6.40 -18.64 -3.37
CA ARG A 41 7.74 -18.67 -2.76
C ARG A 41 8.09 -17.39 -2.00
N TYR A 42 7.61 -16.23 -2.45
CA TYR A 42 7.91 -14.95 -1.84
C TYR A 42 6.61 -14.25 -1.47
N ILE A 43 6.50 -13.76 -0.24
CA ILE A 43 5.32 -13.08 0.26
C ILE A 43 5.75 -11.72 0.79
N TYR A 44 5.27 -10.66 0.17
CA TYR A 44 5.59 -9.30 0.58
C TYR A 44 4.35 -8.68 1.21
N LYS A 45 4.52 -8.13 2.40
CA LYS A 45 3.47 -7.45 3.17
C LYS A 45 3.90 -6.00 3.42
N PRO A 46 3.65 -5.06 2.48
CA PRO A 46 4.11 -3.68 2.60
C PRO A 46 3.56 -2.98 3.85
N LEU A 47 2.42 -3.40 4.40
CA LEU A 47 1.92 -2.84 5.65
C LEU A 47 2.76 -3.24 6.88
N GLU A 48 3.69 -4.19 6.75
CA GLU A 48 4.67 -4.51 7.80
C GLU A 48 5.93 -3.68 7.62
N TYR A 49 6.59 -3.79 6.46
CA TYR A 49 7.91 -3.17 6.25
C TYR A 49 7.86 -1.72 5.73
N ALA A 50 6.74 -1.25 5.17
CA ALA A 50 6.52 0.13 4.71
C ALA A 50 5.41 0.82 5.52
N TRP A 51 5.26 0.42 6.79
CA TRP A 51 4.18 0.92 7.66
C TRP A 51 4.26 2.43 7.88
N GLU A 52 5.46 3.00 8.06
CA GLU A 52 5.59 4.44 8.37
C GLU A 52 5.07 5.31 7.23
N THR A 53 5.45 5.01 6.00
CA THR A 53 4.99 5.73 4.81
C THR A 53 3.51 5.51 4.57
N HIS A 54 3.00 4.28 4.78
CA HIS A 54 1.57 3.99 4.68
C HIS A 54 0.76 4.78 5.72
N ARG A 55 1.18 4.76 6.99
CA ARG A 55 0.56 5.52 8.07
C ARG A 55 0.57 7.02 7.78
N CYS A 56 1.71 7.56 7.31
CA CYS A 56 1.81 8.95 6.89
C CYS A 56 0.76 9.29 5.81
N TYR A 57 0.57 8.41 4.83
CA TYR A 57 -0.47 8.58 3.80
C TYR A 57 -1.89 8.59 4.40
N VAL A 58 -2.24 7.60 5.22
CA VAL A 58 -3.58 7.49 5.80
C VAL A 58 -3.88 8.66 6.73
N GLU A 59 -2.97 9.02 7.64
CA GLU A 59 -3.16 10.16 8.55
C GLU A 59 -3.34 11.48 7.78
N LYS A 60 -2.64 11.62 6.65
CA LYS A 60 -2.71 12.83 5.83
C LYS A 60 -4.00 12.91 5.02
N TYR A 61 -4.48 11.79 4.47
CA TYR A 61 -5.53 11.78 3.45
C TYR A 61 -6.84 11.09 3.84
N CYS A 62 -6.87 10.20 4.83
CA CYS A 62 -8.09 9.59 5.36
C CYS A 62 -8.79 10.53 6.36
N ARG A 63 -9.59 11.46 5.83
CA ARG A 63 -10.32 12.47 6.61
C ARG A 63 -11.82 12.23 6.51
N GLY A 64 -12.58 12.73 7.48
CA GLY A 64 -14.05 12.67 7.41
C GLY A 64 -14.59 13.37 6.16
N GLY A 65 -15.74 12.92 5.65
CA GLY A 65 -16.41 13.51 4.47
C GLY A 65 -16.00 12.90 3.13
N GLN A 66 -15.23 11.81 3.13
CA GLN A 66 -14.98 11.00 1.94
C GLN A 66 -16.24 10.23 1.56
N SER A 67 -16.66 10.36 0.30
CA SER A 67 -17.87 9.72 -0.25
C SER A 67 -17.57 8.74 -1.37
N ILE A 68 -16.31 8.65 -1.82
CA ILE A 68 -15.87 7.80 -2.93
C ILE A 68 -14.65 6.99 -2.48
N LEU A 69 -14.69 5.69 -2.70
CA LEU A 69 -13.58 4.78 -2.45
C LEU A 69 -13.10 4.18 -3.78
N PHE A 70 -11.83 4.41 -4.11
CA PHE A 70 -11.17 3.70 -5.20
C PHE A 70 -10.45 2.48 -4.63
N LEU A 71 -10.66 1.34 -5.27
CA LEU A 71 -10.28 0.05 -4.73
C LEU A 71 -9.43 -0.72 -5.74
N GLY A 72 -8.13 -0.84 -5.46
CA GLY A 72 -7.21 -1.67 -6.23
C GLY A 72 -7.27 -3.15 -5.81
N MET A 73 -6.54 -4.01 -6.52
CA MET A 73 -6.45 -5.43 -6.17
C MET A 73 -5.37 -5.69 -5.12
N ASN A 74 -4.10 -5.66 -5.55
CA ASN A 74 -2.91 -6.03 -4.76
C ASN A 74 -1.76 -5.05 -5.03
N PRO A 75 -0.74 -4.98 -4.16
CA PRO A 75 0.45 -4.16 -4.39
C PRO A 75 1.22 -4.58 -5.64
N GLY A 76 1.47 -3.61 -6.54
CA GLY A 76 2.45 -3.75 -7.61
C GLY A 76 3.89 -3.69 -7.08
N PRO A 77 4.86 -4.33 -7.76
CA PRO A 77 6.23 -4.48 -7.25
C PRO A 77 7.06 -3.19 -7.23
N PHE A 78 6.66 -2.16 -8.00
CA PHE A 78 7.41 -0.90 -8.13
C PHE A 78 6.66 0.33 -7.61
N GLY A 79 5.40 0.20 -7.17
CA GLY A 79 4.68 1.24 -6.47
C GLY A 79 4.44 0.85 -5.02
N MET A 80 3.25 0.33 -4.69
CA MET A 80 2.89 0.08 -3.28
C MET A 80 3.87 -0.84 -2.55
N ALA A 81 4.46 -1.84 -3.22
CA ALA A 81 5.47 -2.67 -2.58
C ALA A 81 6.74 -1.89 -2.19
N GLN A 82 7.06 -0.79 -2.86
CA GLN A 82 8.20 0.07 -2.55
C GLN A 82 7.83 1.20 -1.60
N THR A 83 6.59 1.69 -1.65
CA THR A 83 6.22 2.95 -1.00
C THR A 83 5.23 2.79 0.14
N GLY A 84 4.55 1.65 0.27
CA GLY A 84 3.44 1.48 1.20
C GLY A 84 2.17 2.24 0.81
N VAL A 85 2.15 2.99 -0.29
CA VAL A 85 0.99 3.78 -0.72
C VAL A 85 0.23 3.05 -1.84
N PRO A 86 -1.11 2.92 -1.78
CA PRO A 86 -1.90 2.33 -2.86
C PRO A 86 -1.67 3.08 -4.18
N PHE A 87 -1.40 2.35 -5.27
CA PHE A 87 -1.00 2.92 -6.56
C PHE A 87 0.21 3.88 -6.47
N GLY A 88 1.08 3.66 -5.48
CA GLY A 88 2.09 4.62 -5.06
C GLY A 88 3.37 4.57 -5.87
N GLU A 89 3.34 5.05 -7.11
CA GLU A 89 4.56 5.34 -7.87
C GLU A 89 5.44 6.34 -7.10
N VAL A 90 6.74 6.06 -7.02
CA VAL A 90 7.67 6.73 -6.09
C VAL A 90 7.68 8.25 -6.25
N LYS A 91 7.81 8.76 -7.48
CA LYS A 91 7.86 10.21 -7.73
C LYS A 91 6.58 10.88 -7.26
N SER A 92 5.42 10.29 -7.57
CA SER A 92 4.12 10.79 -7.14
C SER A 92 3.96 10.78 -5.63
N VAL A 93 4.45 9.73 -4.95
CA VAL A 93 4.42 9.61 -3.49
C VAL A 93 5.30 10.66 -2.81
N VAL A 94 6.53 10.85 -3.29
CA VAL A 94 7.50 11.76 -2.69
C VAL A 94 7.23 13.22 -3.09
N ASP A 95 7.13 13.50 -4.38
CA ASP A 95 7.08 14.88 -4.89
C ASP A 95 5.69 15.48 -4.78
N TRP A 96 4.63 14.69 -4.91
CA TRP A 96 3.27 15.20 -4.97
C TRP A 96 2.47 14.95 -3.69
N LEU A 97 2.38 13.69 -3.23
CA LEU A 97 1.72 13.35 -1.97
C LEU A 97 2.54 13.80 -0.75
N LYS A 98 3.84 14.05 -0.92
CA LYS A 98 4.76 14.46 0.16
C LYS A 98 4.68 13.49 1.34
N ILE A 99 4.77 12.20 1.03
CA ILE A 99 4.82 11.13 2.04
C ILE A 99 6.27 10.91 2.43
N THR A 100 6.51 10.74 3.73
CA THR A 100 7.83 10.51 4.31
C THR A 100 7.74 9.34 5.29
N GLY A 101 8.87 8.69 5.53
CA GLY A 101 9.00 7.58 6.48
C GLY A 101 10.03 6.59 5.99
N GLU A 102 10.42 5.68 6.86
CA GLU A 102 11.32 4.58 6.51
C GLU A 102 10.56 3.44 5.83
N VAL A 103 11.25 2.77 4.92
CA VAL A 103 10.78 1.54 4.28
C VAL A 103 11.85 0.47 4.52
N GLY A 104 11.48 -0.52 5.32
CA GLY A 104 12.27 -1.73 5.56
C GLY A 104 12.18 -2.71 4.40
N ARG A 105 12.45 -3.98 4.68
CA ARG A 105 12.45 -5.07 3.69
C ARG A 105 11.65 -6.27 4.20
N PRO A 106 11.02 -7.05 3.31
CA PRO A 106 10.43 -8.32 3.71
C PRO A 106 11.53 -9.32 4.13
N PRO A 107 11.20 -10.37 4.91
CA PRO A 107 12.18 -11.35 5.40
C PRO A 107 12.91 -12.13 4.30
N ASP A 108 12.22 -12.41 3.19
CA ASP A 108 12.78 -13.08 2.02
C ASP A 108 12.44 -12.28 0.75
N GLU A 109 13.46 -11.98 -0.03
CA GLU A 109 13.35 -11.14 -1.22
C GLU A 109 13.71 -11.92 -2.48
N HIS A 110 12.84 -11.84 -3.48
CA HIS A 110 13.19 -12.31 -4.81
C HIS A 110 14.31 -11.42 -5.39
N PRO A 111 15.42 -11.98 -5.92
CA PRO A 111 16.57 -11.20 -6.40
C PRO A 111 16.23 -10.10 -7.43
N LYS A 112 15.26 -10.36 -8.33
CA LYS A 112 14.76 -9.38 -9.32
C LYS A 112 13.72 -8.37 -8.80
N ARG A 113 13.30 -8.47 -7.55
CA ARG A 113 12.21 -7.66 -6.95
C ARG A 113 12.57 -7.18 -5.55
N ARG A 114 13.74 -6.58 -5.43
CA ARG A 114 14.22 -6.00 -4.17
C ARG A 114 13.43 -4.75 -3.81
N ILE A 115 13.23 -4.55 -2.51
CA ILE A 115 12.68 -3.33 -1.94
C ILE A 115 13.82 -2.35 -1.71
N THR A 116 13.76 -1.25 -2.46
CA THR A 116 14.67 -0.10 -2.34
C THR A 116 13.95 1.15 -1.81
N GLY A 117 12.68 1.00 -1.45
CA GLY A 117 11.90 2.03 -0.77
C GLY A 117 11.60 3.22 -1.67
N LEU A 118 11.57 4.41 -1.06
CA LEU A 118 11.36 5.68 -1.75
C LEU A 118 12.54 6.09 -2.66
N SER A 119 13.61 5.30 -2.71
CA SER A 119 14.72 5.48 -3.66
C SER A 119 14.62 4.58 -4.90
N CYS A 120 13.53 3.82 -5.05
CA CYS A 120 13.34 2.97 -6.22
C CYS A 120 13.25 3.80 -7.51
N ILE A 121 14.12 3.50 -8.47
CA ILE A 121 14.21 4.20 -9.77
C ILE A 121 13.30 3.60 -10.84
N ARG A 122 12.70 2.44 -10.58
CA ARG A 122 11.80 1.77 -11.53
C ARG A 122 10.41 2.38 -11.38
N SER A 123 9.79 2.72 -12.50
CA SER A 123 8.41 3.20 -12.52
C SER A 123 7.44 2.02 -12.64
N GLU A 124 6.32 2.09 -11.93
CA GLU A 124 5.22 1.15 -12.11
C GLU A 124 4.44 1.53 -13.38
N VAL A 125 4.64 0.76 -14.46
CA VAL A 125 3.84 0.90 -15.69
C VAL A 125 2.67 -0.08 -15.61
N VAL A 126 1.46 0.44 -15.39
CA VAL A 126 0.22 -0.35 -15.40
C VAL A 126 -0.34 -0.35 -16.83
N PHE A 127 -0.31 -1.48 -17.56
CA PHE A 127 -0.61 -1.54 -19.00
C PHE A 127 -1.96 -0.88 -19.43
N GLY A 128 -1.88 -0.11 -20.53
CA GLY A 128 -2.89 0.09 -21.59
C GLY A 128 -4.21 0.81 -21.28
N LEU A 129 -4.99 0.30 -20.33
CA LEU A 129 -6.31 0.84 -19.97
C LEU A 129 -6.31 1.47 -18.56
N PHE A 130 -5.38 1.02 -17.71
CA PHE A 130 -5.14 1.59 -16.39
C PHE A 130 -4.23 2.82 -16.40
N VAL A 131 -3.45 3.09 -17.47
CA VAL A 131 -2.75 4.39 -17.61
C VAL A 131 -3.76 5.52 -17.77
N TYR A 132 -4.87 5.30 -18.49
CA TYR A 132 -5.96 6.26 -18.44
C TYR A 132 -6.51 6.32 -17.04
N CYS A 133 -6.81 5.22 -16.34
CA CYS A 133 -7.27 5.29 -14.96
C CYS A 133 -6.26 5.94 -13.99
N MET A 134 -4.93 5.83 -14.16
CA MET A 134 -3.90 6.43 -13.31
C MET A 134 -3.55 7.85 -13.72
N CYS A 135 -3.53 8.22 -15.00
CA CYS A 135 -3.49 9.62 -15.41
C CYS A 135 -4.82 10.30 -15.05
N PHE A 136 -5.96 9.63 -15.12
CA PHE A 136 -7.26 10.16 -14.74
C PHE A 136 -7.41 10.22 -13.21
N VAL A 137 -6.96 9.20 -12.47
CA VAL A 137 -6.87 9.19 -11.01
C VAL A 137 -5.82 10.19 -10.59
N SER A 138 -4.54 10.14 -10.96
CA SER A 138 -3.56 11.14 -10.56
C SER A 138 -3.90 12.58 -11.01
N TYR A 139 -4.43 12.81 -12.22
CA TYR A 139 -4.81 14.15 -12.69
C TYR A 139 -6.09 14.69 -12.04
N PHE A 140 -7.17 13.89 -11.87
CA PHE A 140 -8.37 14.34 -11.13
C PHE A 140 -8.24 14.21 -9.61
N ALA A 141 -7.61 13.16 -9.06
CA ALA A 141 -7.24 13.03 -7.65
C ALA A 141 -6.38 14.21 -7.21
N SER A 142 -5.61 14.83 -8.12
CA SER A 142 -4.87 16.05 -7.79
C SER A 142 -5.74 17.21 -7.32
N LYS A 143 -7.00 17.26 -7.79
CA LYS A 143 -8.02 18.24 -7.37
C LYS A 143 -9.12 17.66 -6.47
N TRP A 144 -9.39 16.36 -6.51
CA TRP A 144 -10.52 15.72 -5.80
C TRP A 144 -10.14 14.91 -4.56
N CYS A 145 -8.96 14.30 -4.52
CA CYS A 145 -8.57 13.36 -3.47
C CYS A 145 -8.32 13.99 -2.11
N LYS A 146 -8.22 15.32 -2.07
CA LYS A 146 -8.05 16.07 -0.82
C LYS A 146 -9.37 16.36 -0.10
N LYS A 147 -10.54 16.13 -0.72
CA LYS A 147 -11.85 16.49 -0.12
C LYS A 147 -12.93 15.41 -0.11
N LYS A 148 -12.97 14.46 -1.06
CA LYS A 148 -14.11 13.51 -1.15
C LYS A 148 -13.77 12.04 -1.46
N SER A 149 -12.51 11.69 -1.68
CA SER A 149 -12.15 10.32 -2.05
C SER A 149 -10.95 9.76 -1.28
N LEU A 150 -10.89 8.43 -1.18
CA LEU A 150 -9.76 7.67 -0.63
C LEU A 150 -9.36 6.57 -1.63
N LEU A 151 -8.06 6.28 -1.76
CA LEU A 151 -7.56 5.14 -2.51
C LEU A 151 -7.06 4.08 -1.54
N ILE A 152 -7.50 2.84 -1.73
CA ILE A 152 -7.09 1.69 -0.93
C ILE A 152 -6.90 0.48 -1.85
N ASN A 153 -6.25 -0.58 -1.37
CA ASN A 153 -6.27 -1.89 -2.04
C ASN A 153 -7.22 -2.83 -1.30
N ASN A 154 -7.87 -3.74 -2.04
CA ASN A 154 -8.67 -4.83 -1.47
C ASN A 154 -7.80 -5.77 -0.63
N PHE A 155 -6.60 -6.02 -1.11
CA PHE A 155 -5.62 -6.87 -0.45
C PHE A 155 -4.29 -6.13 -0.39
N TYR A 156 -3.68 -6.20 0.77
CA TYR A 156 -2.40 -5.56 1.05
C TYR A 156 -1.23 -6.53 1.05
N THR A 157 -1.46 -7.80 0.69
CA THR A 157 -0.40 -8.81 0.58
C THR A 157 -0.09 -9.06 -0.90
N GLY A 158 1.18 -8.90 -1.27
CA GLY A 158 1.72 -9.39 -2.52
C GLY A 158 2.17 -10.84 -2.36
N VAL A 159 1.56 -11.76 -3.11
CA VAL A 159 1.91 -13.18 -3.10
C VAL A 159 2.57 -13.52 -4.43
N TYR A 160 3.78 -14.07 -4.39
CA TYR A 160 4.58 -14.28 -5.59
C TYR A 160 5.12 -15.70 -5.65
N ASN A 161 5.02 -16.31 -6.84
CA ASN A 161 5.69 -17.57 -7.15
C ASN A 161 7.02 -17.29 -7.87
N SER A 162 7.83 -18.34 -8.06
CA SER A 162 9.09 -18.26 -8.80
C SER A 162 8.91 -18.01 -10.31
N VAL A 163 7.77 -18.40 -10.90
CA VAL A 163 7.58 -18.52 -12.36
C VAL A 163 6.85 -17.31 -12.99
N SER A 164 5.96 -16.64 -12.26
CA SER A 164 5.05 -15.60 -12.79
C SER A 164 5.77 -14.30 -13.16
N TRP A 165 7.03 -14.14 -12.77
CA TRP A 165 7.80 -12.92 -12.98
C TRP A 165 9.05 -13.09 -13.86
N GLU A 166 9.28 -14.27 -14.44
CA GLU A 166 10.35 -14.43 -15.45
C GLU A 166 10.04 -13.66 -16.75
N LYS A 167 8.76 -13.34 -17.01
CA LYS A 167 8.30 -12.78 -18.29
C LYS A 167 8.05 -11.27 -18.30
N SER A 168 8.47 -10.53 -17.27
CA SER A 168 8.19 -9.09 -17.16
C SER A 168 9.46 -8.33 -16.79
N ASP A 169 10.30 -8.10 -17.80
CA ASP A 169 11.36 -7.10 -17.80
C ASP A 169 11.03 -6.06 -18.89
#